data_AF-A0A959GTA1-F1
#
_entry.id   AF-A0A959GTA1-F1
#
_cell.length_a   1.000
_cell.length_b   1.000
_cell.length_c   1.000
_cell.angle_alpha   90.00
_cell.angle_beta   90.00
_cell.angle_gamma   90.00
#
_symmetry.space_group_name_H-M   'P 1'
#
loop_
_entity.id
_entity.type
_entity.pdbx_description
1 polymer ?
#
loop_
_entity_poly.entity_id
_entity_poly.type
_entity_poly.pdbx_seq_one_letter_code
_entity_poly.pdbx_strand_id
1 'polypeptide(L)'
;MFSRFLTFFFLAVALAATGQPQHFTLTEATMKVTGNRAVLVSNQYGVLRYAKLLEKGSAVEGPLSFDVLPRLGEQLALTLVREIDGGGIFGFENTTYCNLADGVVVDAPVVQEDKGEYRQVEFSVIGVEGAEEVIVLSPLEDGVEYHVDRGRLALSFRALTSADIYVLFKLKGHDGYLYYYSPMQPANRIALDVKALKSGVLQQEIGLPTTQVWDGYIKAYRKGSDIPCYVYNSSQLRAITPRNSIRAFLPPGQDWDHFDLVLTNLQSDKYGYYNRYQDSLPDALGTLDFDPLFTDHQSKAFRFKTTEKEAGQYYQATYTYSLRNQMPARWQVFGQVGQPGEVDFFLPDLPETLLNILPELHILPNPDAITKAFLRCARCNDYTFQLAPAALQQEEWRLKNGVVERGQWTEF
;
A
#
# COMPACT_ATOMS: atom_id res chain seq x y z
N MET A 1 -40.14 13.93 49.92
CA MET A 1 -40.58 13.75 48.51
C MET A 1 -39.57 14.27 47.46
N PHE A 2 -38.54 15.05 47.80
CA PHE A 2 -37.58 15.61 46.83
C PHE A 2 -36.48 14.65 46.34
N SER A 3 -36.18 13.57 47.06
CA SER A 3 -35.09 12.64 46.72
C SER A 3 -35.39 11.71 45.53
N ARG A 4 -36.65 11.30 45.31
CA ARG A 4 -37.00 10.39 44.21
C ARG A 4 -37.03 11.08 42.84
N PHE A 5 -37.35 12.38 42.79
CA PHE A 5 -37.33 13.15 41.54
C PHE A 5 -35.91 13.46 41.07
N LEU A 6 -34.96 13.70 41.98
CA LEU A 6 -33.57 13.95 41.62
C LEU A 6 -32.91 12.72 40.98
N THR A 7 -33.15 11.51 41.54
CA THR A 7 -32.60 10.27 40.98
C THR A 7 -33.20 9.92 39.62
N PHE A 8 -34.50 10.17 39.40
CA PHE A 8 -35.13 9.99 38.09
C PHE A 8 -34.67 11.02 37.05
N PHE A 9 -34.35 12.25 37.47
CA PHE A 9 -33.82 13.28 36.57
C PHE A 9 -32.39 12.96 36.11
N PHE A 10 -31.51 12.49 37.01
CA PHE A 10 -30.18 12.01 36.62
C PHE A 10 -30.23 10.73 35.78
N LEU A 11 -31.17 9.81 36.05
CA LEU A 11 -31.34 8.60 35.24
C LEU A 11 -31.88 8.94 33.83
N ALA A 12 -32.81 9.90 33.72
CA ALA A 12 -33.34 10.37 32.45
C ALA A 12 -32.31 11.17 31.63
N VAL A 13 -31.48 11.99 32.27
CA VAL A 13 -30.38 12.71 31.61
C VAL A 13 -29.24 11.76 31.20
N ALA A 14 -28.99 10.69 31.96
CA ALA A 14 -28.03 9.65 31.58
C ALA A 14 -28.55 8.74 30.45
N LEU A 15 -29.86 8.48 30.38
CA LEU A 15 -30.52 7.74 29.28
C LEU A 15 -30.70 8.59 28.01
N ALA A 16 -30.73 9.92 28.13
CA ALA A 16 -30.93 10.87 27.04
C ALA A 16 -29.65 11.60 26.60
N ALA A 17 -28.47 11.20 27.09
CA ALA A 17 -27.18 11.71 26.60
C ALA A 17 -26.83 11.09 25.23
N THR A 18 -27.67 11.34 24.24
CA THR A 18 -27.40 11.03 22.84
C THR A 18 -26.39 12.04 22.29
N GLY A 19 -25.40 11.56 21.55
CA GLY A 19 -24.52 12.44 20.78
C GLY A 19 -25.31 13.15 19.67
N GLN A 20 -24.68 14.11 18.99
CA GLN A 20 -25.26 14.65 17.76
C GLN A 20 -25.23 13.57 16.67
N PRO A 21 -26.26 13.45 15.81
CA PRO A 21 -26.19 12.59 14.63
C PRO A 21 -24.93 12.91 13.83
N GLN A 22 -24.23 11.86 13.40
CA GLN A 22 -23.08 11.96 12.50
C GLN A 22 -23.53 11.56 11.10
N HIS A 23 -23.23 12.40 10.13
CA HIS A 23 -23.53 12.25 8.73
C HIS A 23 -22.38 11.55 8.00
N PHE A 24 -22.72 10.52 7.22
CA PHE A 24 -21.78 9.79 6.39
C PHE A 24 -22.26 9.79 4.94
N THR A 25 -21.32 9.91 4.01
CA THR A 25 -21.60 9.80 2.57
C THR A 25 -20.65 8.79 1.93
N LEU A 26 -21.19 7.81 1.21
CA LEU A 26 -20.45 6.98 0.27
C LEU A 26 -20.61 7.57 -1.13
N THR A 27 -19.51 7.79 -1.84
CA THR A 27 -19.55 8.33 -3.21
C THR A 27 -20.24 7.37 -4.17
N GLU A 28 -20.71 7.91 -5.30
CA GLU A 28 -21.23 7.09 -6.40
C GLU A 28 -20.18 6.07 -6.90
N ALA A 29 -18.90 6.45 -6.94
CA ALA A 29 -17.83 5.54 -7.30
C ALA A 29 -17.75 4.35 -6.33
N THR A 30 -17.87 4.58 -5.02
CA THR A 30 -17.94 3.51 -4.01
C THR A 30 -19.13 2.60 -4.26
N MET A 31 -20.30 3.18 -4.52
CA MET A 31 -21.53 2.42 -4.74
C MET A 31 -21.50 1.57 -6.03
N LYS A 32 -20.69 1.98 -7.01
CA LYS A 32 -20.48 1.25 -8.27
C LYS A 32 -19.43 0.13 -8.19
N VAL A 33 -18.68 0.00 -7.10
CA VAL A 33 -17.69 -1.08 -6.96
C VAL A 33 -18.42 -2.43 -6.96
N THR A 34 -18.09 -3.27 -7.93
CA THR A 34 -18.65 -4.62 -8.07
C THR A 34 -18.41 -5.44 -6.81
N GLY A 35 -19.44 -6.16 -6.37
CA GLY A 35 -19.35 -7.06 -5.21
C GLY A 35 -19.64 -6.39 -3.88
N ASN A 36 -19.89 -5.08 -3.79
CA ASN A 36 -20.34 -4.46 -2.53
C ASN A 36 -21.71 -5.04 -2.10
N ARG A 37 -21.81 -5.52 -0.85
CA ARG A 37 -22.99 -6.22 -0.30
C ARG A 37 -23.61 -5.57 0.91
N ALA A 38 -22.84 -4.84 1.70
CA ALA A 38 -23.38 -4.14 2.86
C ALA A 38 -22.52 -2.96 3.28
N VAL A 39 -23.20 -2.01 3.92
CA VAL A 39 -22.61 -0.90 4.66
C VAL A 39 -23.02 -1.06 6.11
N LEU A 40 -22.04 -1.17 7.00
CA LEU A 40 -22.25 -1.30 8.43
C LEU A 40 -21.61 -0.12 9.14
N VAL A 41 -22.24 0.40 10.18
CA VAL A 41 -21.58 1.29 11.14
C VAL A 41 -21.70 0.69 12.52
N SER A 42 -20.57 0.59 13.20
CA SER A 42 -20.44 0.09 14.56
C SER A 42 -19.76 1.12 15.45
N ASN A 43 -19.87 0.98 16.77
CA ASN A 43 -19.02 1.72 17.69
C ASN A 43 -17.64 1.03 17.84
N GLN A 44 -16.73 1.62 18.62
CA GLN A 44 -15.38 1.09 18.85
C GLN A 44 -15.35 -0.33 19.45
N TYR A 45 -16.46 -0.79 20.03
CA TYR A 45 -16.63 -2.12 20.63
C TYR A 45 -17.32 -3.13 19.69
N GLY A 46 -17.49 -2.78 18.42
CA GLY A 46 -18.11 -3.66 17.41
C GLY A 46 -19.64 -3.69 17.44
N VAL A 47 -20.29 -2.92 18.33
CA VAL A 47 -21.75 -2.91 18.42
C VAL A 47 -22.35 -2.11 17.27
N LEU A 48 -23.19 -2.74 16.46
CA LEU A 48 -23.86 -2.09 15.33
C LEU A 48 -24.74 -0.91 15.77
N ARG A 49 -24.69 0.15 14.97
CA ARG A 49 -25.52 1.36 15.05
C ARG A 49 -26.32 1.56 13.77
N TYR A 50 -25.82 1.07 12.65
CA TYR A 50 -26.48 1.11 11.35
C TYR A 50 -26.04 -0.09 10.50
N ALA A 51 -26.96 -0.62 9.70
CA ALA A 51 -26.67 -1.65 8.72
C ALA A 51 -27.60 -1.47 7.51
N LYS A 52 -27.02 -1.45 6.31
CA LYS A 52 -27.76 -1.43 5.06
C LYS A 52 -27.20 -2.49 4.12
N LEU A 53 -28.07 -3.40 3.68
CA LEU A 53 -27.75 -4.37 2.64
C LEU A 53 -27.82 -3.70 1.27
N LEU A 54 -26.89 -4.06 0.39
CA LEU A 54 -26.81 -3.62 -0.99
C LEU A 54 -27.18 -4.80 -1.88
N GLU A 55 -28.04 -4.58 -2.86
CA GLU A 55 -28.49 -5.62 -3.77
C GLU A 55 -27.37 -6.05 -4.74
N LYS A 56 -27.23 -7.36 -4.96
CA LYS A 56 -26.23 -7.92 -5.88
C LYS A 56 -26.52 -7.45 -7.31
N GLY A 57 -25.59 -6.72 -7.91
CA GLY A 57 -25.67 -6.30 -9.31
C GLY A 57 -26.55 -5.07 -9.58
N SER A 58 -27.17 -4.49 -8.55
CA SER A 58 -27.87 -3.21 -8.65
C SER A 58 -26.85 -2.10 -8.48
N ALA A 59 -26.46 -1.42 -9.55
CA ALA A 59 -25.79 -0.14 -9.41
C ALA A 59 -26.74 0.77 -8.64
N VAL A 60 -26.43 1.07 -7.37
CA VAL A 60 -27.18 2.10 -6.66
C VAL A 60 -26.85 3.40 -7.40
N GLU A 61 -27.84 3.99 -8.07
CA GLU A 61 -27.64 5.24 -8.80
C GLU A 61 -27.38 6.36 -7.79
N GLY A 62 -26.17 6.94 -7.85
CA GLY A 62 -25.76 8.07 -7.03
C GLY A 62 -25.10 7.71 -5.69
N PRO A 63 -24.66 8.74 -4.93
CA PRO A 63 -24.06 8.56 -3.62
C PRO A 63 -25.07 8.06 -2.58
N LEU A 64 -24.58 7.35 -1.56
CA LEU A 64 -25.38 6.93 -0.42
C LEU A 64 -25.03 7.78 0.81
N SER A 65 -25.96 8.63 1.23
CA SER A 65 -25.83 9.43 2.46
C SER A 65 -26.77 8.93 3.54
N PHE A 66 -26.32 8.91 4.79
CA PHE A 66 -27.10 8.46 5.94
C PHE A 66 -26.58 9.06 7.25
N ASP A 67 -27.47 9.18 8.24
CA ASP A 67 -27.14 9.66 9.57
C ASP A 67 -27.12 8.51 10.57
N VAL A 68 -26.13 8.52 11.46
CA VAL A 68 -26.02 7.56 12.58
C VAL A 68 -25.97 8.34 13.87
N LEU A 69 -26.79 7.96 14.85
CA LEU A 69 -26.81 8.59 16.17
C LEU A 69 -25.87 7.85 17.13
N PRO A 70 -24.65 8.36 17.41
CA PRO A 70 -23.78 7.78 18.43
C PRO A 70 -24.30 8.10 19.85
N ARG A 71 -23.92 7.28 20.83
CA ARG A 71 -23.98 7.70 22.23
C ARG A 71 -22.85 8.68 22.53
N LEU A 72 -23.02 9.50 23.57
CA LEU A 72 -21.96 10.42 24.00
C LEU A 72 -20.64 9.67 24.25
N GLY A 73 -19.56 10.09 23.59
CA GLY A 73 -18.24 9.48 23.73
C GLY A 73 -18.00 8.21 22.90
N GLU A 74 -18.96 7.77 22.08
CA GLU A 74 -18.73 6.70 21.11
C GLU A 74 -17.92 7.19 19.92
N GLN A 75 -16.98 6.37 19.48
CA GLN A 75 -16.30 6.52 18.19
C GLN A 75 -16.93 5.53 17.22
N LEU A 76 -17.28 6.00 16.03
CA LEU A 76 -17.91 5.17 15.01
C LEU A 76 -16.85 4.61 14.04
N ALA A 77 -17.14 3.41 13.55
CA ALA A 77 -16.38 2.73 12.52
C ALA A 77 -17.31 2.27 11.39
N LEU A 78 -17.01 2.69 10.17
CA LEU A 78 -17.78 2.36 8.96
C LEU A 78 -17.11 1.19 8.25
N THR A 79 -17.87 0.13 7.99
CA THR A 79 -17.42 -1.07 7.27
C THR A 79 -18.15 -1.24 5.95
N LEU A 80 -17.38 -1.39 4.88
CA LEU A 80 -17.85 -1.86 3.58
C LEU A 80 -17.57 -3.36 3.48
N VAL A 81 -18.62 -4.14 3.19
CA VAL A 81 -18.53 -5.59 2.99
C VAL A 81 -18.57 -5.88 1.49
N ARG A 82 -17.50 -6.46 0.95
CA ARG A 82 -17.39 -6.80 -0.47
C ARG A 82 -17.25 -8.31 -0.67
N GLU A 83 -18.11 -8.89 -1.49
CA GLU A 83 -17.98 -10.26 -2.02
C GLU A 83 -16.99 -10.26 -3.19
N ILE A 84 -16.13 -11.28 -3.24
CA ILE A 84 -15.18 -11.53 -4.34
C ILE A 84 -15.55 -12.86 -4.99
N ASP A 85 -15.54 -12.88 -6.32
CA ASP A 85 -15.76 -14.08 -7.13
C ASP A 85 -14.54 -14.34 -8.02
N GLY A 86 -13.88 -15.48 -7.80
CA GLY A 86 -12.77 -15.96 -8.60
C GLY A 86 -13.08 -17.33 -9.20
N GLY A 87 -13.78 -17.35 -10.34
CA GLY A 87 -14.06 -18.58 -11.09
C GLY A 87 -15.07 -19.51 -10.40
N GLY A 88 -16.08 -18.95 -9.72
CA GLY A 88 -17.12 -19.72 -9.01
C GLY A 88 -16.75 -20.09 -7.57
N ILE A 89 -15.60 -19.61 -7.08
CA ILE A 89 -15.19 -19.69 -5.69
C ILE A 89 -15.40 -18.31 -5.06
N PHE A 90 -16.15 -18.26 -3.97
CA PHE A 90 -16.49 -17.02 -3.28
C PHE A 90 -15.54 -16.73 -2.11
N GLY A 91 -15.35 -15.45 -1.82
CA GLY A 91 -14.66 -14.92 -0.64
C GLY A 91 -15.16 -13.51 -0.30
N PHE A 92 -14.56 -12.87 0.70
CA PHE A 92 -14.90 -11.50 1.06
C PHE A 92 -13.68 -10.63 1.40
N GLU A 93 -13.79 -9.36 1.06
CA GLU A 93 -12.90 -8.29 1.50
C GLU A 93 -13.72 -7.22 2.21
N ASN A 94 -13.48 -7.07 3.50
CA ASN A 94 -14.13 -6.06 4.32
C ASN A 94 -13.14 -4.93 4.58
N THR A 95 -13.59 -3.69 4.39
CA THR A 95 -12.80 -2.50 4.70
C THR A 95 -13.52 -1.70 5.78
N THR A 96 -12.87 -1.53 6.93
CA THR A 96 -13.35 -0.70 8.03
C THR A 96 -12.51 0.55 8.19
N TYR A 97 -13.17 1.70 8.29
CA TYR A 97 -12.58 2.99 8.64
C TYR A 97 -13.01 3.38 10.05
N CYS A 98 -12.04 3.55 10.94
CA CYS A 98 -12.21 3.83 12.37
C CYS A 98 -11.96 5.30 12.69
N ASN A 99 -12.49 5.75 13.83
CA ASN A 99 -12.32 7.13 14.33
C ASN A 99 -12.83 8.18 13.33
N LEU A 100 -13.96 7.86 12.70
CA LEU A 100 -14.63 8.75 11.78
C LEU A 100 -15.39 9.85 12.54
N ALA A 101 -15.31 11.08 12.04
CA ALA A 101 -16.04 12.24 12.52
C ALA A 101 -17.31 12.48 11.68
N ASP A 102 -18.09 13.47 12.08
CA ASP A 102 -19.23 13.95 11.29
C ASP A 102 -18.78 14.50 9.93
N GLY A 103 -19.56 14.25 8.88
CA GLY A 103 -19.32 14.74 7.52
C GLY A 103 -18.35 13.91 6.67
N VAL A 104 -18.08 12.66 7.06
CA VAL A 104 -17.13 11.81 6.35
C VAL A 104 -17.62 11.42 4.96
N VAL A 105 -16.71 11.49 3.98
CA VAL A 105 -16.95 11.04 2.60
C VAL A 105 -16.02 9.86 2.30
N VAL A 106 -16.61 8.69 2.04
CA VAL A 106 -15.86 7.48 1.66
C VAL A 106 -15.95 7.31 0.16
N ASP A 107 -14.79 7.32 -0.49
CA ASP A 107 -14.65 7.06 -1.92
C ASP A 107 -14.19 5.63 -2.20
N ALA A 108 -14.35 5.16 -3.45
CA ALA A 108 -13.91 3.84 -3.85
C ALA A 108 -12.38 3.75 -3.68
N PRO A 109 -11.84 2.69 -3.07
CA PRO A 109 -10.42 2.41 -3.22
C PRO A 109 -10.15 2.13 -4.70
N VAL A 110 -9.08 2.71 -5.24
CA VAL A 110 -8.59 2.31 -6.57
C VAL A 110 -7.97 0.93 -6.39
N VAL A 111 -8.72 -0.11 -6.73
CA VAL A 111 -8.18 -1.47 -6.83
C VAL A 111 -7.31 -1.48 -8.09
N GLN A 112 -6.01 -1.18 -7.95
CA GLN A 112 -5.07 -1.41 -9.04
C GLN A 112 -4.82 -2.92 -9.15
N GLU A 113 -5.60 -3.60 -9.99
CA GLU A 113 -5.18 -4.88 -10.57
C GLU A 113 -4.24 -4.62 -11.74
N ASP A 114 -3.15 -3.89 -11.53
CA ASP A 114 -2.17 -3.68 -12.60
C ASP A 114 -1.20 -4.86 -12.63
N LYS A 115 -1.63 -5.97 -13.26
CA LYS A 115 -0.70 -6.97 -13.77
C LYS A 115 0.01 -6.32 -14.96
N GLY A 116 0.99 -5.47 -14.67
CA GLY A 116 1.63 -4.62 -15.67
C GLY A 116 1.97 -5.37 -16.96
N GLU A 117 1.76 -4.75 -18.11
CA GLU A 117 2.01 -5.39 -19.40
C GLU A 117 3.51 -5.49 -19.69
N TYR A 118 4.03 -6.70 -19.84
CA TYR A 118 5.44 -6.95 -20.16
C TYR A 118 5.66 -7.26 -21.64
N ARG A 119 6.69 -6.65 -22.23
CA ARG A 119 7.06 -6.82 -23.64
C ARG A 119 8.48 -7.37 -23.78
N GLN A 120 8.67 -8.25 -24.77
CA GLN A 120 10.00 -8.74 -25.14
C GLN A 120 10.89 -7.62 -25.68
N VAL A 121 12.14 -7.59 -25.24
CA VAL A 121 13.23 -6.74 -25.74
C VAL A 121 14.39 -7.65 -26.13
N GLU A 122 14.85 -7.51 -27.37
CA GLU A 122 16.07 -8.17 -27.87
C GLU A 122 17.17 -7.12 -28.00
N PHE A 123 18.31 -7.37 -27.37
CA PHE A 123 19.43 -6.44 -27.35
C PHE A 123 20.71 -7.11 -27.86
N SER A 124 21.48 -6.40 -28.67
CA SER A 124 22.70 -6.91 -29.28
C SER A 124 23.76 -5.80 -29.35
N VAL A 125 24.94 -6.04 -28.79
CA VAL A 125 26.10 -5.15 -28.87
C VAL A 125 27.26 -5.86 -29.56
N ILE A 126 27.75 -5.31 -30.67
CA ILE A 126 28.94 -5.82 -31.38
C ILE A 126 30.21 -5.09 -30.92
N GLY A 127 31.37 -5.74 -31.09
CA GLY A 127 32.67 -5.20 -30.67
C GLY A 127 32.96 -5.41 -29.17
N VAL A 128 32.31 -6.38 -28.54
CA VAL A 128 32.46 -6.68 -27.10
C VAL A 128 33.40 -7.86 -26.92
N GLU A 129 34.57 -7.64 -26.29
CA GLU A 129 35.53 -8.70 -25.97
C GLU A 129 35.05 -9.63 -24.85
N GLY A 130 34.24 -9.10 -23.93
CA GLY A 130 33.61 -9.85 -22.85
C GLY A 130 32.78 -8.94 -21.94
N ALA A 131 31.83 -9.53 -21.22
CA ALA A 131 31.06 -8.85 -20.18
C ALA A 131 31.26 -9.55 -18.84
N GLU A 132 31.58 -8.76 -17.83
CA GLU A 132 31.65 -9.17 -16.43
C GLU A 132 30.26 -9.18 -15.81
N GLU A 133 29.42 -8.20 -16.16
CA GLU A 133 28.10 -8.03 -15.60
C GLU A 133 27.20 -7.25 -16.57
N VAL A 134 25.92 -7.63 -16.64
CA VAL A 134 24.88 -6.90 -17.37
C VAL A 134 23.67 -6.76 -16.44
N ILE A 135 23.19 -5.54 -16.25
CA ILE A 135 22.08 -5.23 -15.34
C ILE A 135 21.00 -4.51 -16.14
N VAL A 136 19.77 -5.02 -16.11
CA VAL A 136 18.62 -4.35 -16.71
C VAL A 136 17.80 -3.69 -15.60
N LEU A 137 17.87 -2.37 -15.49
CA LEU A 137 17.15 -1.62 -14.47
C LEU A 137 15.73 -1.33 -14.98
N SER A 138 14.86 -2.32 -14.87
CA SER A 138 13.42 -2.26 -15.15
C SER A 138 12.71 -3.39 -14.37
N PRO A 139 11.41 -3.32 -14.06
CA PRO A 139 10.66 -4.48 -13.62
C PRO A 139 10.64 -5.50 -14.76
N LEU A 140 11.09 -6.71 -14.45
CA LEU A 140 11.15 -7.81 -15.40
C LEU A 140 10.19 -8.90 -14.95
N GLU A 141 9.55 -9.52 -15.93
CA GLU A 141 8.70 -10.69 -15.69
C GLU A 141 9.55 -11.90 -15.26
N ASP A 142 10.73 -12.03 -15.85
CA ASP A 142 11.69 -13.11 -15.63
C ASP A 142 13.12 -12.57 -15.47
N GLY A 143 14.06 -13.43 -15.10
CA GLY A 143 15.49 -13.08 -15.04
C GLY A 143 16.07 -12.67 -16.41
N VAL A 144 17.20 -11.95 -16.38
CA VAL A 144 17.95 -11.60 -17.60
C VAL A 144 18.99 -12.67 -17.88
N GLU A 145 18.96 -13.23 -19.08
CA GLU A 145 20.03 -14.06 -19.60
C GLU A 145 20.78 -13.31 -20.70
N TYR A 146 22.12 -13.39 -20.66
CA TYR A 146 22.97 -12.83 -21.70
C TYR A 146 24.08 -13.80 -22.09
N HIS A 147 24.50 -13.70 -23.35
CA HIS A 147 25.59 -14.49 -23.91
C HIS A 147 26.56 -13.58 -24.66
N VAL A 148 27.84 -13.93 -24.60
CA VAL A 148 28.89 -13.29 -25.40
C VAL A 148 29.48 -14.35 -26.33
N ASP A 149 29.37 -14.15 -27.64
CA ASP A 149 29.95 -15.01 -28.67
C ASP A 149 30.59 -14.18 -29.78
N ARG A 150 31.79 -14.56 -30.23
CA ARG A 150 32.52 -13.96 -31.37
C ARG A 150 32.51 -12.42 -31.40
N GLY A 151 32.75 -11.77 -30.27
CA GLY A 151 32.77 -10.31 -30.19
C GLY A 151 31.39 -9.65 -30.14
N ARG A 152 30.32 -10.41 -29.91
CA ARG A 152 28.94 -9.94 -29.81
C ARG A 152 28.34 -10.34 -28.47
N LEU A 153 27.80 -9.37 -27.76
CA LEU A 153 26.92 -9.57 -26.61
C LEU A 153 25.47 -9.57 -27.08
N ALA A 154 24.71 -10.59 -26.71
CA ALA A 154 23.27 -10.67 -26.95
C ALA A 154 22.54 -10.92 -25.63
N LEU A 155 21.45 -10.18 -25.38
CA LEU A 155 20.56 -10.42 -24.25
C LEU A 155 19.10 -10.29 -24.67
N SER A 156 18.21 -10.96 -23.94
CA SER A 156 16.79 -10.98 -24.21
C SER A 156 16.02 -10.98 -22.89
N PHE A 157 15.01 -10.13 -22.75
CA PHE A 157 14.25 -9.98 -21.50
C PHE A 157 12.84 -9.44 -21.76
N ARG A 158 11.92 -9.68 -20.82
CA ARG A 158 10.56 -9.12 -20.84
C ARG A 158 10.46 -7.99 -19.81
N ALA A 159 10.36 -6.75 -20.28
CA ALA A 159 10.31 -5.55 -19.44
C ALA A 159 8.93 -4.89 -19.46
N LEU A 160 8.61 -4.18 -18.38
CA LEU A 160 7.36 -3.45 -18.23
C LEU A 160 7.21 -2.38 -19.33
N THR A 161 6.07 -2.37 -20.02
CA THR A 161 5.79 -1.47 -21.16
C THR A 161 5.70 0.00 -20.74
N SER A 162 5.26 0.26 -19.51
CA SER A 162 5.16 1.60 -18.92
C SER A 162 6.46 2.10 -18.29
N ALA A 163 7.61 1.54 -18.66
CA ALA A 163 8.93 1.95 -18.17
C ALA A 163 9.93 2.15 -19.32
N ASP A 164 10.88 3.07 -19.12
CA ASP A 164 12.01 3.23 -20.03
C ASP A 164 12.96 2.01 -19.95
N ILE A 165 13.69 1.75 -21.04
CA ILE A 165 14.74 0.73 -21.09
C ILE A 165 16.04 1.36 -20.60
N TYR A 166 16.57 0.84 -19.49
CA TYR A 166 17.88 1.22 -18.97
C TYR A 166 18.72 0.00 -18.65
N VAL A 167 19.86 -0.13 -19.35
CA VAL A 167 20.75 -1.29 -19.24
C VAL A 167 22.16 -0.82 -18.95
N LEU A 168 22.79 -1.45 -17.96
CA LEU A 168 24.19 -1.23 -17.57
C LEU A 168 25.04 -2.41 -18.03
N PHE A 169 26.25 -2.12 -18.49
CA PHE A 169 27.22 -3.08 -18.99
C PHE A 169 28.56 -2.86 -18.31
N LYS A 170 29.04 -3.86 -17.57
CA LYS A 170 30.42 -3.92 -17.11
C LYS A 170 31.21 -4.80 -18.07
N LEU A 171 31.90 -4.17 -19.01
CA LEU A 171 32.65 -4.86 -20.05
C LEU A 171 34.12 -5.02 -19.67
N LYS A 172 34.76 -6.10 -20.14
CA LYS A 172 36.20 -6.31 -19.94
C LYS A 172 37.00 -5.15 -20.55
N GLY A 173 38.01 -4.68 -19.84
CA GLY A 173 38.88 -3.57 -20.30
C GLY A 173 38.30 -2.17 -20.10
N HIS A 174 37.13 -2.03 -19.47
CA HIS A 174 36.54 -0.76 -19.11
C HIS A 174 36.53 -0.56 -17.58
N ASP A 175 36.95 0.61 -17.11
CA ASP A 175 37.09 0.91 -15.67
C ASP A 175 35.76 1.04 -14.91
N GLY A 176 34.63 1.15 -15.62
CA GLY A 176 33.31 1.33 -15.01
C GLY A 176 32.16 0.90 -15.91
N TYR A 177 30.93 1.11 -15.44
CA TYR A 177 29.74 0.77 -16.24
C TYR A 177 29.61 1.67 -17.47
N LEU A 178 29.42 1.03 -18.62
CA LEU A 178 28.80 1.62 -19.78
C LEU A 178 27.28 1.45 -19.68
N TYR A 179 26.51 2.25 -20.40
CA TYR A 179 25.06 2.16 -20.36
C TYR A 179 24.38 2.44 -21.70
N TYR A 180 23.18 1.88 -21.83
CA TYR A 180 22.21 2.25 -22.84
C TYR A 180 20.92 2.68 -22.17
N TYR A 181 20.33 3.75 -22.70
CA TYR A 181 19.08 4.31 -22.21
C TYR A 181 18.21 4.74 -23.40
N SER A 182 16.95 4.28 -23.42
CA SER A 182 15.96 4.65 -24.43
C SER A 182 14.54 4.50 -23.87
N PRO A 183 13.59 5.36 -24.29
CA PRO A 183 12.18 5.07 -24.10
C PRO A 183 11.79 3.74 -24.73
N MET A 184 10.76 3.08 -24.17
CA MET A 184 10.16 1.88 -24.75
C MET A 184 9.63 2.19 -26.15
N GLN A 185 9.99 1.38 -27.16
CA GLN A 185 9.57 1.58 -28.55
C GLN A 185 8.72 0.39 -29.05
N PRO A 186 7.99 0.54 -30.16
CA PRO A 186 7.25 -0.58 -30.76
C PRO A 186 8.15 -1.71 -31.29
N ALA A 187 9.37 -1.39 -31.74
CA ALA A 187 10.20 -2.31 -32.53
C ALA A 187 11.16 -3.21 -31.72
N ASN A 188 11.46 -2.89 -30.45
CA ASN A 188 12.21 -3.67 -29.44
C ASN A 188 13.32 -4.66 -29.86
N ARG A 189 13.97 -4.39 -30.99
CA ARG A 189 15.22 -5.00 -31.43
C ARG A 189 16.27 -3.91 -31.48
N ILE A 190 17.21 -3.96 -30.54
CA ILE A 190 18.24 -2.95 -30.38
C ILE A 190 19.57 -3.56 -30.77
N ALA A 191 20.18 -3.05 -31.84
CA ALA A 191 21.49 -3.46 -32.31
C ALA A 191 22.45 -2.28 -32.28
N LEU A 192 23.53 -2.40 -31.50
CA LEU A 192 24.49 -1.33 -31.23
C LEU A 192 25.92 -1.81 -31.46
N ASP A 193 26.81 -0.86 -31.77
CA ASP A 193 28.25 -1.03 -31.61
C ASP A 193 28.65 -0.64 -30.18
N VAL A 194 29.70 -1.24 -29.61
CA VAL A 194 30.19 -0.92 -28.26
C VAL A 194 30.46 0.58 -28.08
N LYS A 195 30.87 1.29 -29.14
CA LYS A 195 31.12 2.75 -29.11
C LYS A 195 29.84 3.58 -28.98
N ALA A 196 28.68 2.99 -29.24
CA ALA A 196 27.40 3.65 -29.05
C ALA A 196 26.91 3.58 -27.59
N LEU A 197 27.54 2.74 -26.75
CA LEU A 197 27.29 2.75 -25.32
C LEU A 197 27.88 4.00 -24.69
N LYS A 198 27.13 4.61 -23.77
CA LYS A 198 27.54 5.82 -23.06
C LYS A 198 28.32 5.44 -21.80
N SER A 199 29.19 6.32 -21.30
CA SER A 199 29.94 6.15 -20.06
C SER A 199 29.57 7.20 -19.02
N GLY A 200 30.10 7.07 -17.80
CA GLY A 200 29.89 8.07 -16.73
C GLY A 200 28.60 7.90 -15.94
N VAL A 201 28.13 6.65 -15.77
CA VAL A 201 27.02 6.33 -14.87
C VAL A 201 27.31 6.89 -13.48
N LEU A 202 26.44 7.76 -12.98
CA LEU A 202 26.56 8.33 -11.65
C LEU A 202 26.08 7.28 -10.63
N GLN A 203 26.93 6.92 -9.69
CA GLN A 203 26.60 5.97 -8.62
C GLN A 203 26.35 6.76 -7.34
N GLN A 204 25.09 6.83 -6.91
CA GLN A 204 24.72 7.47 -5.65
C GLN A 204 24.41 6.40 -4.61
N GLU A 205 25.02 6.54 -3.43
CA GLU A 205 24.77 5.66 -2.30
C GLU A 205 23.71 6.30 -1.39
N ILE A 206 22.66 5.53 -1.09
CA ILE A 206 21.56 5.94 -0.21
C ILE A 206 21.66 5.11 1.06
N GLY A 207 21.88 5.78 2.20
CA GLY A 207 21.89 5.16 3.51
C GLY A 207 20.51 4.59 3.89
N LEU A 208 20.51 3.37 4.42
CA LEU A 208 19.32 2.65 4.88
C LEU A 208 19.21 2.77 6.40
N PRO A 209 17.97 2.79 6.95
CA PRO A 209 17.76 3.02 8.38
C PRO A 209 18.19 1.82 9.24
N THR A 210 18.31 0.63 8.65
CA THR A 210 18.81 -0.58 9.34
C THR A 210 19.66 -1.42 8.39
N THR A 211 20.61 -2.17 8.95
CA THR A 211 21.48 -3.10 8.19
C THR A 211 20.76 -4.42 7.99
N GLN A 212 20.00 -4.56 6.90
CA GLN A 212 19.19 -5.76 6.58
C GLN A 212 19.14 -5.99 5.06
N VAL A 213 18.41 -7.01 4.62
CA VAL A 213 18.12 -7.23 3.20
C VAL A 213 16.89 -6.41 2.81
N TRP A 214 17.07 -5.58 1.80
CA TRP A 214 16.05 -4.71 1.24
C TRP A 214 15.74 -5.15 -0.20
N ASP A 215 14.46 -5.37 -0.47
CA ASP A 215 13.92 -5.59 -1.81
C ASP A 215 13.13 -4.35 -2.27
N GLY A 216 12.70 -4.33 -3.53
CA GLY A 216 12.03 -3.20 -4.17
C GLY A 216 12.84 -2.50 -5.26
N TYR A 217 12.47 -1.25 -5.55
CA TYR A 217 12.99 -0.47 -6.68
C TYR A 217 13.00 1.05 -6.42
N ILE A 218 13.74 1.79 -7.25
CA ILE A 218 13.73 3.25 -7.30
C ILE A 218 13.39 3.68 -8.74
N LYS A 219 12.32 4.46 -8.88
CA LYS A 219 11.89 5.09 -10.13
C LYS A 219 12.42 6.54 -10.17
N ALA A 220 12.96 6.95 -11.30
CA ALA A 220 13.38 8.31 -11.59
C ALA A 220 12.56 8.85 -12.76
N TYR A 221 11.90 9.99 -12.54
CA TYR A 221 11.05 10.64 -13.53
C TYR A 221 11.75 11.87 -14.08
N ARG A 222 11.83 11.96 -15.41
CA ARG A 222 12.44 13.10 -16.09
C ARG A 222 11.45 14.25 -16.14
N LYS A 223 11.98 15.47 -16.17
CA LYS A 223 11.17 16.68 -16.37
C LYS A 223 10.31 16.59 -17.63
N GLY A 224 8.99 16.66 -17.44
CA GLY A 224 8.00 16.58 -18.52
C GLY A 224 7.71 15.17 -19.04
N SER A 225 8.07 14.11 -18.30
CA SER A 225 7.78 12.72 -18.67
C SER A 225 7.11 11.96 -17.53
N ASP A 226 5.98 11.31 -17.82
CA ASP A 226 5.27 10.43 -16.88
C ASP A 226 5.78 8.97 -16.93
N ILE A 227 6.75 8.68 -17.81
CA ILE A 227 7.34 7.34 -17.96
C ILE A 227 8.60 7.28 -17.07
N PRO A 228 8.63 6.40 -16.05
CA PRO A 228 9.79 6.27 -15.18
C PRO A 228 10.95 5.53 -15.86
N CYS A 229 12.16 5.94 -15.49
CA CYS A 229 13.37 5.15 -15.63
C CYS A 229 13.71 4.52 -14.27
N TYR A 230 13.90 3.21 -14.20
CA TYR A 230 14.28 2.58 -12.93
C TYR A 230 15.79 2.73 -12.75
N VAL A 231 16.23 3.23 -11.60
CA VAL A 231 17.65 3.50 -11.29
C VAL A 231 18.22 2.54 -10.23
N TYR A 232 17.34 1.71 -9.66
CA TYR A 232 17.66 0.58 -8.80
C TYR A 232 16.52 -0.43 -8.89
N ASN A 233 16.86 -1.72 -8.99
CA ASN A 233 15.92 -2.82 -8.85
C ASN A 233 16.59 -4.00 -8.13
N SER A 234 16.10 -4.33 -6.94
CA SER A 234 16.59 -5.43 -6.12
C SER A 234 16.53 -6.80 -6.80
N SER A 235 15.63 -7.06 -7.75
CA SER A 235 15.59 -8.35 -8.46
C SER A 235 16.83 -8.61 -9.31
N GLN A 236 17.51 -7.53 -9.73
CA GLN A 236 18.72 -7.58 -10.56
C GLN A 236 19.98 -7.26 -9.76
N LEU A 237 19.86 -6.41 -8.75
CA LEU A 237 20.97 -5.93 -7.92
C LEU A 237 21.00 -6.56 -6.52
N ARG A 238 20.31 -7.68 -6.33
CA ARG A 238 19.96 -8.21 -4.99
C ARG A 238 21.18 -8.23 -4.08
N ALA A 239 21.06 -7.54 -2.96
CA ALA A 239 22.03 -7.67 -1.89
C ALA A 239 21.80 -9.04 -1.24
N ILE A 240 22.59 -10.04 -1.65
CA ILE A 240 22.60 -11.38 -1.01
C ILE A 240 23.00 -11.27 0.48
N THR A 241 23.54 -10.13 0.89
CA THR A 241 24.03 -9.84 2.24
C THR A 241 23.35 -8.60 2.81
N PRO A 242 23.11 -8.54 4.14
CA PRO A 242 22.64 -7.34 4.81
C PRO A 242 23.53 -6.13 4.52
N ARG A 243 22.92 -4.99 4.17
CA ARG A 243 23.64 -3.74 3.91
C ARG A 243 22.93 -2.57 4.59
N ASN A 244 23.71 -1.55 4.93
CA ASN A 244 23.23 -0.28 5.45
C ASN A 244 23.09 0.78 4.35
N SER A 245 23.27 0.41 3.07
CA SER A 245 23.10 1.28 1.93
C SER A 245 22.71 0.53 0.67
N ILE A 246 22.03 1.23 -0.24
CA ILE A 246 21.80 0.79 -1.62
C ILE A 246 22.49 1.75 -2.58
N ARG A 247 22.89 1.22 -3.73
CA ARG A 247 23.52 2.00 -4.79
C ARG A 247 22.54 2.19 -5.95
N ALA A 248 22.13 3.42 -6.18
CA ALA A 248 21.36 3.82 -7.35
C ALA A 248 22.31 4.21 -8.49
N PHE A 249 21.95 3.82 -9.71
CA PHE A 249 22.71 4.12 -10.92
C PHE A 249 21.93 5.13 -11.74
N LEU A 250 22.42 6.36 -11.81
CA LEU A 250 21.76 7.47 -12.50
C LEU A 250 22.42 7.70 -13.87
N PRO A 251 21.65 7.79 -14.96
CA PRO A 251 22.20 8.23 -16.24
C PRO A 251 22.60 9.72 -16.14
N PRO A 252 23.84 10.09 -16.54
CA PRO A 252 24.33 11.46 -16.43
C PRO A 252 23.59 12.44 -17.35
N GLY A 253 23.59 13.72 -16.95
CA GLY A 253 23.08 14.83 -17.75
C GLY A 253 21.57 14.82 -17.97
N GLN A 254 20.80 14.16 -17.11
CA GLN A 254 19.34 14.20 -17.11
C GLN A 254 18.83 15.18 -16.05
N ASP A 255 17.82 15.96 -16.41
CA ASP A 255 17.04 16.76 -15.46
C ASP A 255 15.90 15.90 -14.88
N TRP A 256 15.98 15.64 -13.58
CA TRP A 256 15.00 14.85 -12.85
C TRP A 256 13.92 15.75 -12.24
N ASP A 257 12.67 15.29 -12.28
CA ASP A 257 11.51 15.96 -11.70
C ASP A 257 11.06 15.36 -10.37
N HIS A 258 11.27 14.05 -10.19
CA HIS A 258 11.12 13.36 -8.91
C HIS A 258 11.65 11.93 -8.94
N PHE A 259 11.83 11.38 -7.75
CA PHE A 259 12.20 9.99 -7.50
C PHE A 259 11.15 9.35 -6.60
N ASP A 260 10.64 8.19 -7.00
CA ASP A 260 9.79 7.35 -6.16
C ASP A 260 10.60 6.16 -5.67
N LEU A 261 10.69 6.01 -4.36
CA LEU A 261 11.37 4.88 -3.73
C LEU A 261 10.29 3.89 -3.27
N VAL A 262 10.39 2.63 -3.69
CA VAL A 262 9.48 1.57 -3.26
C VAL A 262 10.35 0.44 -2.78
N LEU A 263 10.81 0.54 -1.55
CA LEU A 263 11.70 -0.42 -0.91
C LEU A 263 10.95 -1.14 0.19
N THR A 264 11.31 -2.39 0.48
CA THR A 264 10.74 -3.23 1.53
C THR A 264 11.85 -4.02 2.20
N ASN A 265 11.87 -4.05 3.53
CA ASN A 265 12.80 -4.90 4.28
C ASN A 265 12.24 -6.33 4.42
N LEU A 266 13.01 -7.34 4.00
CA LEU A 266 12.56 -8.74 3.97
C LEU A 266 12.85 -9.56 5.21
N GLN A 267 13.80 -9.15 6.07
CA GLN A 267 14.41 -10.05 7.07
C GLN A 267 13.92 -9.87 8.51
N SER A 268 12.96 -9.00 8.78
CA SER A 268 12.55 -8.70 10.17
C SER A 268 11.05 -8.75 10.48
N ASP A 269 10.24 -9.44 9.67
CA ASP A 269 8.77 -9.45 9.82
C ASP A 269 8.15 -8.03 9.89
N LYS A 270 8.88 -7.04 9.33
CA LYS A 270 8.60 -5.61 9.42
C LYS A 270 8.74 -4.95 8.05
N TYR A 271 7.60 -4.62 7.45
CA TYR A 271 7.49 -3.96 6.15
C TYR A 271 7.79 -2.47 6.29
N GLY A 272 8.31 -1.84 5.26
CA GLY A 272 8.17 -0.40 5.18
C GLY A 272 8.46 0.16 3.81
N TYR A 273 7.44 0.81 3.24
CA TYR A 273 7.40 1.46 1.93
C TYR A 273 7.75 2.94 2.08
N TYR A 274 8.52 3.54 1.16
CA TYR A 274 9.07 4.89 1.37
C TYR A 274 9.02 5.82 0.15
N ASN A 275 8.11 6.78 0.19
CA ASN A 275 8.41 8.20 -0.04
C ASN A 275 8.84 8.68 -1.46
N ARG A 276 8.22 9.79 -1.92
CA ARG A 276 8.58 10.54 -3.14
C ARG A 276 9.47 11.74 -2.83
N TYR A 277 10.55 11.90 -3.57
CA TYR A 277 11.50 13.01 -3.46
C TYR A 277 11.43 13.88 -4.70
N GLN A 278 11.34 15.21 -4.53
CA GLN A 278 11.11 16.14 -5.64
C GLN A 278 12.34 16.30 -6.53
N ASP A 279 13.52 16.67 -6.04
CA ASP A 279 14.59 17.05 -7.01
C ASP A 279 15.81 16.12 -7.00
N SER A 280 16.03 15.40 -5.91
CA SER A 280 17.22 14.55 -5.75
C SER A 280 16.92 13.33 -4.90
N LEU A 281 17.67 12.25 -5.14
CA LEU A 281 17.71 11.14 -4.21
C LEU A 281 18.31 11.60 -2.87
N PRO A 282 17.76 11.16 -1.74
CA PRO A 282 18.30 11.48 -0.43
C PRO A 282 19.62 10.72 -0.19
N ASP A 283 20.52 11.30 0.60
CA ASP A 283 21.74 10.61 1.03
C ASP A 283 21.45 9.51 2.07
N ALA A 284 20.31 9.59 2.77
CA ALA A 284 19.84 8.58 3.73
C ALA A 284 18.31 8.60 3.89
N LEU A 285 17.72 7.44 4.15
CA LEU A 285 16.31 7.31 4.54
C LEU A 285 16.16 7.50 6.06
N GLY A 286 15.09 8.19 6.47
CA GLY A 286 14.81 8.51 7.88
C GLY A 286 14.48 7.31 8.77
N THR A 287 14.48 7.53 10.09
CA THR A 287 14.31 6.48 11.11
C THR A 287 12.93 5.85 11.10
N LEU A 288 12.93 4.52 11.24
CA LEU A 288 11.77 3.67 11.46
C LEU A 288 11.16 3.80 12.86
N ASP A 289 11.69 4.63 13.75
CA ASP A 289 11.44 4.62 15.20
C ASP A 289 9.98 4.91 15.57
N PHE A 290 9.21 3.83 15.58
CA PHE A 290 7.84 3.75 16.00
C PHE A 290 7.54 2.26 16.22
N ASP A 291 7.25 1.86 17.45
CA ASP A 291 6.93 0.47 17.78
C ASP A 291 5.74 0.48 18.76
N PRO A 292 4.52 0.41 18.25
CA PRO A 292 3.34 0.41 19.08
C PRO A 292 3.28 -0.98 19.71
N LEU A 293 3.35 -1.03 21.04
CA LEU A 293 3.21 -2.28 21.77
C LEU A 293 1.78 -2.77 21.56
N PHE A 294 1.56 -3.68 20.61
CA PHE A 294 0.32 -4.44 20.51
C PHE A 294 0.23 -5.33 21.75
N THR A 295 -0.63 -4.96 22.69
CA THR A 295 -0.62 -5.55 24.04
C THR A 295 -1.48 -6.81 24.15
N ASP A 296 -2.51 -6.93 23.31
CA ASP A 296 -3.45 -8.05 23.30
C ASP A 296 -4.03 -8.25 21.89
N HIS A 297 -4.28 -9.50 21.52
CA HIS A 297 -4.98 -9.87 20.29
C HIS A 297 -6.02 -10.92 20.62
N GLN A 298 -7.27 -10.62 20.29
CA GLN A 298 -8.35 -11.59 20.28
C GLN A 298 -8.78 -11.83 18.84
N SER A 299 -9.53 -12.91 18.59
CA SER A 299 -10.01 -13.30 17.26
C SER A 299 -10.71 -12.19 16.46
N LYS A 300 -11.21 -11.14 17.15
CA LYS A 300 -11.91 -9.99 16.58
C LYS A 300 -11.45 -8.64 17.12
N ALA A 301 -10.30 -8.54 17.79
CA ALA A 301 -9.86 -7.29 18.39
C ALA A 301 -8.36 -7.12 18.40
N PHE A 302 -7.91 -5.87 18.23
CA PHE A 302 -6.53 -5.48 18.53
C PHE A 302 -6.52 -4.28 19.48
N ARG A 303 -5.52 -4.27 20.36
CA ARG A 303 -5.15 -3.13 21.20
C ARG A 303 -3.71 -2.75 20.94
N PHE A 304 -3.43 -1.46 20.84
CA PHE A 304 -2.07 -0.95 20.83
C PHE A 304 -1.91 0.36 21.59
N LYS A 305 -0.68 0.64 22.01
CA LYS A 305 -0.32 1.90 22.68
C LYS A 305 0.36 2.85 21.71
N THR A 306 0.00 4.13 21.78
CA THR A 306 0.63 5.19 21.01
C THR A 306 1.32 6.25 21.86
N THR A 307 2.31 6.93 21.27
CA THR A 307 3.05 8.05 21.85
C THR A 307 2.69 9.40 21.19
N GLU A 308 3.23 10.51 21.72
CA GLU A 308 2.99 11.84 21.14
C GLU A 308 3.48 11.99 19.70
N LYS A 309 4.52 11.25 19.30
CA LYS A 309 5.05 11.29 17.91
C LYS A 309 4.08 10.73 16.87
N GLU A 310 3.00 10.13 17.34
CA GLU A 310 2.13 9.22 16.61
C GLU A 310 0.73 9.79 16.44
N ALA A 311 0.40 10.79 17.27
CA ALA A 311 -0.81 11.58 17.14
C ALA A 311 -0.92 12.19 15.73
N GLY A 312 -2.11 12.08 15.14
CA GLY A 312 -2.40 12.54 13.78
C GLY A 312 -1.90 11.63 12.66
N GLN A 313 -1.10 10.59 12.95
CA GLN A 313 -0.68 9.57 11.98
C GLN A 313 -1.78 8.52 11.79
N TYR A 314 -1.53 7.55 10.90
CA TYR A 314 -2.53 6.54 10.55
C TYR A 314 -2.04 5.13 10.91
N TYR A 315 -2.99 4.22 11.09
CA TYR A 315 -2.73 2.80 11.29
C TYR A 315 -3.58 1.96 10.34
N GLN A 316 -3.08 0.77 10.05
CA GLN A 316 -3.76 -0.28 9.31
C GLN A 316 -3.63 -1.60 10.06
N ALA A 317 -4.67 -2.41 10.04
CA ALA A 317 -4.59 -3.82 10.42
C ALA A 317 -5.36 -4.67 9.40
N THR A 318 -4.76 -5.77 8.97
CA THR A 318 -5.33 -6.72 8.01
C THR A 318 -5.40 -8.08 8.66
N TYR A 319 -6.61 -8.55 8.93
CA TYR A 319 -6.89 -9.91 9.35
C TYR A 319 -7.07 -10.78 8.11
N THR A 320 -6.36 -11.91 8.04
CA THR A 320 -6.47 -12.87 6.94
C THR A 320 -7.06 -14.18 7.46
N TYR A 321 -8.03 -14.71 6.72
CA TYR A 321 -8.76 -15.93 7.06
C TYR A 321 -8.70 -16.92 5.89
N SER A 322 -8.38 -18.17 6.19
CA SER A 322 -8.36 -19.31 5.31
C SER A 322 -9.70 -20.04 5.43
N LEU A 323 -10.58 -19.79 4.48
CA LEU A 323 -11.87 -20.45 4.40
C LEU A 323 -11.72 -21.77 3.63
N ARG A 324 -12.22 -22.88 4.19
CA ARG A 324 -12.12 -24.21 3.54
C ARG A 324 -12.84 -24.20 2.20
N ASN A 325 -12.12 -24.59 1.13
CA ASN A 325 -12.63 -24.66 -0.25
C ASN A 325 -13.16 -23.32 -0.80
N GLN A 326 -12.71 -22.19 -0.25
CA GLN A 326 -13.11 -20.85 -0.62
C GLN A 326 -11.88 -19.97 -0.87
N MET A 327 -12.09 -18.79 -1.45
CA MET A 327 -11.02 -17.82 -1.56
C MET A 327 -10.65 -17.32 -0.15
N PRO A 328 -9.37 -17.01 0.12
CA PRO A 328 -8.99 -16.36 1.37
C PRO A 328 -9.80 -15.09 1.56
N ALA A 329 -10.29 -14.89 2.78
CA ALA A 329 -11.02 -13.69 3.13
C ALA A 329 -10.14 -12.74 3.93
N ARG A 330 -10.42 -11.45 3.80
CA ARG A 330 -9.61 -10.40 4.45
C ARG A 330 -10.49 -9.35 5.09
N TRP A 331 -10.06 -8.89 6.25
CA TRP A 331 -10.64 -7.74 6.91
C TRP A 331 -9.57 -6.68 7.14
N GLN A 332 -9.66 -5.58 6.41
CA GLN A 332 -8.77 -4.45 6.53
C GLN A 332 -9.40 -3.37 7.40
N VAL A 333 -8.64 -2.83 8.32
CA VAL A 333 -9.03 -1.77 9.25
C VAL A 333 -8.06 -0.63 9.08
N PHE A 334 -8.57 0.59 8.88
CA PHE A 334 -7.79 1.82 8.77
C PHE A 334 -8.28 2.82 9.80
N GLY A 335 -7.39 3.59 10.41
CA GLY A 335 -7.81 4.67 11.29
C GLY A 335 -6.74 5.74 11.48
N GLN A 336 -7.18 6.89 11.98
CA GLN A 336 -6.30 7.96 12.43
C GLN A 336 -6.07 7.84 13.94
N VAL A 337 -4.82 8.01 14.36
CA VAL A 337 -4.43 8.10 15.77
C VAL A 337 -4.87 9.48 16.29
N GLY A 338 -5.77 9.49 17.26
CA GLY A 338 -6.24 10.71 17.92
C GLY A 338 -5.22 11.24 18.93
N GLN A 339 -5.42 10.91 20.20
CA GLN A 339 -4.52 11.28 21.30
C GLN A 339 -3.55 10.14 21.65
N PRO A 340 -2.40 10.44 22.27
CA PRO A 340 -1.52 9.41 22.82
C PRO A 340 -2.26 8.54 23.82
N GLY A 341 -2.07 7.23 23.77
CA GLY A 341 -2.72 6.30 24.70
C GLY A 341 -3.04 4.94 24.10
N GLU A 342 -3.95 4.21 24.76
CA GLU A 342 -4.45 2.93 24.25
C GLU A 342 -5.50 3.17 23.15
N VAL A 343 -5.31 2.50 22.02
CA VAL A 343 -6.28 2.42 20.94
C VAL A 343 -6.86 1.02 20.94
N ASP A 344 -8.18 0.96 21.09
CA ASP A 344 -8.98 -0.26 21.08
C ASP A 344 -9.85 -0.31 19.84
N PHE A 345 -9.81 -1.43 19.13
CA PHE A 345 -10.75 -1.70 18.06
C PHE A 345 -11.22 -3.14 18.06
N PHE A 346 -12.53 -3.29 17.93
CA PHE A 346 -13.23 -4.56 17.77
C PHE A 346 -13.89 -4.60 16.40
N LEU A 347 -13.70 -5.70 15.64
CA LEU A 347 -14.42 -5.93 14.40
C LEU A 347 -15.94 -5.87 14.67
N PRO A 348 -16.74 -5.28 13.78
CA PRO A 348 -18.18 -5.17 13.98
C PRO A 348 -18.84 -6.55 14.07
N ASP A 349 -19.85 -6.64 14.92
CA ASP A 349 -20.82 -7.73 14.85
C ASP A 349 -21.52 -7.67 13.49
N LEU A 350 -21.72 -8.84 12.88
CA LEU A 350 -22.41 -8.95 11.60
C LEU A 350 -23.90 -9.23 11.84
N PRO A 351 -24.83 -8.49 11.22
CA PRO A 351 -26.24 -8.71 11.44
C PRO A 351 -26.67 -10.06 10.86
N GLU A 352 -27.58 -10.76 11.53
CA GLU A 352 -28.07 -12.09 11.13
C GLU A 352 -28.60 -12.11 9.68
N THR A 353 -29.23 -11.02 9.24
CA THR A 353 -29.69 -10.87 7.85
C THR A 353 -28.56 -10.88 6.83
N LEU A 354 -27.40 -10.29 7.15
CA LEU A 354 -26.21 -10.37 6.30
C LEU A 354 -25.62 -11.78 6.32
N LEU A 355 -25.59 -12.41 7.49
CA LEU A 355 -25.10 -13.78 7.64
C LEU A 355 -25.98 -14.81 6.91
N ASN A 356 -27.28 -14.56 6.77
CA ASN A 356 -28.17 -15.39 5.97
C ASN A 356 -27.92 -15.26 4.46
N ILE A 357 -27.41 -14.12 4.01
CA ILE A 357 -27.12 -13.82 2.60
C ILE A 357 -25.68 -14.19 2.22
N LEU A 358 -24.77 -14.14 3.20
CA LEU A 358 -23.35 -14.49 3.12
C LEU A 358 -22.99 -15.39 4.32
N PRO A 359 -23.46 -16.65 4.34
CA PRO A 359 -23.22 -17.59 5.45
C PRO A 359 -21.74 -17.90 5.70
N GLU A 360 -20.87 -17.60 4.75
CA GLU A 360 -19.41 -17.68 4.88
C GLU A 360 -18.87 -16.75 5.96
N LEU A 361 -19.56 -15.63 6.22
CA LEU A 361 -19.21 -14.68 7.29
C LEU A 361 -19.54 -15.20 8.71
N HIS A 362 -20.38 -16.25 8.83
CA HIS A 362 -20.71 -16.87 10.12
C HIS A 362 -19.51 -17.63 10.71
N ILE A 363 -18.55 -18.01 9.86
CA ILE A 363 -17.34 -18.75 10.20
C ILE A 363 -16.16 -17.79 10.05
N LEU A 364 -16.04 -16.80 10.94
CA LEU A 364 -14.77 -16.12 11.16
C LEU A 364 -14.02 -16.93 12.22
N PRO A 365 -13.17 -17.90 11.84
CA PRO A 365 -12.28 -18.55 12.80
C PRO A 365 -11.34 -17.50 13.40
N ASN A 366 -10.44 -17.92 14.28
CA ASN A 366 -9.27 -17.10 14.55
C ASN A 366 -8.57 -16.80 13.21
N PRO A 367 -8.11 -15.57 12.99
CA PRO A 367 -7.35 -15.23 11.78
C PRO A 367 -6.08 -16.09 11.73
N ASP A 368 -5.72 -16.59 10.54
CA ASP A 368 -4.48 -17.34 10.34
C ASP A 368 -3.27 -16.40 10.36
N ALA A 369 -3.48 -15.14 9.97
CA ALA A 369 -2.47 -14.10 10.05
C ALA A 369 -3.08 -12.72 10.31
N ILE A 370 -2.34 -11.90 11.04
CA ILE A 370 -2.65 -10.47 11.22
C ILE A 370 -1.42 -9.66 10.80
N THR A 371 -1.60 -8.80 9.81
CA THR A 371 -0.62 -7.77 9.44
C THR A 371 -1.06 -6.44 10.04
N LYS A 372 -0.16 -5.71 10.68
CA LYS A 372 -0.45 -4.42 11.31
C LYS A 372 0.55 -3.42 10.82
N ALA A 373 0.15 -2.19 10.53
CA ALA A 373 1.05 -1.18 10.04
C ALA A 373 0.72 0.20 10.59
N PHE A 374 1.74 1.04 10.72
CA PHE A 374 1.58 2.47 10.94
C PHE A 374 2.06 3.22 9.72
N LEU A 375 1.29 4.22 9.31
CA LEU A 375 1.54 5.04 8.15
C LEU A 375 1.82 6.45 8.65
N ARG A 376 3.07 6.86 8.55
CA ARG A 376 3.49 8.23 8.79
C ARG A 376 3.42 9.00 7.49
N CYS A 377 2.68 10.10 7.49
CA CYS A 377 2.64 10.95 6.32
C CYS A 377 3.56 12.17 6.46
N ALA A 378 4.53 12.33 5.56
CA ALA A 378 5.47 13.45 5.61
C ALA A 378 4.89 14.75 5.01
N ARG A 379 3.92 14.67 4.09
CA ARG A 379 3.42 15.83 3.31
C ARG A 379 1.89 15.89 3.21
N CYS A 380 1.17 15.49 4.26
CA CYS A 380 -0.30 15.44 4.29
C CYS A 380 -0.98 16.75 4.73
N ASN A 381 -0.36 17.93 4.54
CA ASN A 381 -0.91 19.17 5.09
C ASN A 381 -2.33 19.49 4.59
N ASP A 382 -2.67 19.06 3.36
CA ASP A 382 -3.97 19.28 2.75
C ASP A 382 -4.90 18.05 2.84
N TYR A 383 -4.42 16.93 3.40
CA TYR A 383 -5.19 15.71 3.51
C TYR A 383 -5.87 15.61 4.87
N THR A 384 -7.18 15.34 4.84
CA THR A 384 -7.95 15.02 6.04
C THR A 384 -8.49 13.61 5.90
N PHE A 385 -8.08 12.69 6.78
CA PHE A 385 -8.59 11.31 6.79
C PHE A 385 -10.12 11.26 6.85
N GLN A 386 -10.74 12.22 7.53
CA GLN A 386 -12.19 12.35 7.63
C GLN A 386 -12.86 12.61 6.26
N LEU A 387 -12.17 13.26 5.32
CA LEU A 387 -12.76 13.59 4.01
C LEU A 387 -12.46 12.55 2.94
N ALA A 388 -11.38 11.79 3.07
CA ALA A 388 -10.96 10.82 2.05
C ALA A 388 -10.18 9.64 2.66
N PRO A 389 -10.78 8.84 3.55
CA PRO A 389 -10.06 7.78 4.25
C PRO A 389 -9.55 6.68 3.31
N ALA A 390 -10.23 6.47 2.18
CA ALA A 390 -9.83 5.54 1.12
C ALA A 390 -8.49 5.89 0.45
N ALA A 391 -8.04 7.15 0.53
CA ALA A 391 -6.76 7.58 -0.03
C ALA A 391 -5.57 6.85 0.63
N LEU A 392 -5.71 6.42 1.89
CA LEU A 392 -4.70 5.61 2.55
C LEU A 392 -4.44 4.26 1.86
N GLN A 393 -5.31 3.80 0.95
CA GLN A 393 -5.11 2.57 0.19
C GLN A 393 -4.48 2.80 -1.19
N GLN A 394 -4.41 4.06 -1.64
CA GLN A 394 -3.98 4.40 -3.00
C GLN A 394 -2.45 4.59 -3.04
N GLU A 395 -1.74 3.78 -3.84
CA GLU A 395 -0.29 3.87 -3.99
C GLU A 395 0.15 5.27 -4.47
N GLU A 396 -0.52 5.82 -5.49
CA GLU A 396 -0.22 7.15 -6.02
C GLU A 396 -0.33 8.24 -4.95
N TRP A 397 -1.37 8.17 -4.11
CA TRP A 397 -1.55 9.09 -3.00
C TRP A 397 -0.45 8.92 -1.96
N ARG A 398 -0.12 7.67 -1.59
CA ARG A 398 0.94 7.36 -0.63
C ARG A 398 2.29 7.89 -1.12
N LEU A 399 2.63 7.68 -2.39
CA LEU A 399 3.83 8.19 -3.02
C LEU A 399 3.83 9.72 -3.01
N LYS A 400 2.79 10.36 -3.56
CA LYS A 400 2.66 11.83 -3.61
C LYS A 400 2.86 12.51 -2.26
N ASN A 401 2.28 11.93 -1.20
CA ASN A 401 2.29 12.52 0.14
C ASN A 401 3.48 12.06 1.00
N GLY A 402 4.38 11.26 0.43
CA GLY A 402 5.57 10.80 1.13
C GLY A 402 5.24 9.93 2.33
N VAL A 403 4.30 9.01 2.16
CA VAL A 403 3.89 8.08 3.22
C VAL A 403 5.00 7.08 3.46
N VAL A 404 5.36 6.94 4.73
CA VAL A 404 6.26 5.93 5.24
C VAL A 404 5.43 4.93 6.02
N GLU A 405 5.44 3.69 5.57
CA GLU A 405 4.76 2.59 6.27
C GLU A 405 5.77 1.84 7.15
N ARG A 406 5.34 1.40 8.34
CA ARG A 406 6.04 0.38 9.13
C ARG A 406 5.05 -0.71 9.53
N GLY A 407 5.26 -1.91 9.01
CA GLY A 407 4.43 -3.08 9.28
C GLY A 407 4.99 -4.00 10.37
N GLN A 408 4.15 -4.87 10.89
CA GLN A 408 4.44 -6.07 11.68
C GLN A 408 3.50 -7.17 11.21
N TRP A 409 4.00 -8.39 11.07
CA TRP A 409 3.17 -9.54 10.75
C TRP A 409 3.25 -10.63 11.82
N THR A 410 2.18 -11.39 11.96
CA THR A 410 2.04 -12.46 12.95
C THR A 410 1.18 -13.56 12.35
N GLU A 411 1.72 -14.78 12.29
CA GLU A 411 0.98 -16.02 11.95
C GLU A 411 0.55 -16.77 13.21
N PHE A 412 -0.50 -17.58 13.09
CA PHE A 412 -1.13 -18.30 14.20
C PHE A 412 -1.25 -19.81 13.97
#